data_AF-A0A7V3JN08-F1
#
_entry.id   AF-A0A7V3JN08-F1
#
_cell.length_a   1.000
_cell.length_b   1.000
_cell.length_c   1.000
_cell.angle_alpha   90.00
_cell.angle_beta   90.00
_cell.angle_gamma   90.00
#
_symmetry.space_group_name_H-M   'P 1'
#
loop_
_entity.id
_entity.type
_entity.pdbx_description
1 polymer ?
#
loop_
_entity_poly.entity_id
_entity_poly.type
_entity_poly.pdbx_seq_one_letter_code
_entity_poly.pdbx_strand_id
1 'polypeptide(L)'
;MDVLRTQSPKIARKEIWAHLLAYNLIRAVIVQSALGHGVLPRTLSFPGAVQTIQAFSVYLGLAGPARLGDLYCTMLAATAGQRLRDRPNRSESRACKRRPKSYPYLTTPRSEYKKRLLKTSPA
;
A
#
# COMPACT_ATOMS: atom_id res chain seq x y z
N MET A 1 -2.45 -9.14 -5.12
CA MET A 1 -3.34 -10.28 -5.41
C MET A 1 -2.54 -11.21 -6.30
N ASP A 2 -1.99 -12.29 -5.74
CA ASP A 2 -1.11 -13.24 -6.46
C ASP A 2 -1.85 -14.56 -6.79
N VAL A 3 -2.86 -14.92 -5.98
CA VAL A 3 -3.63 -16.17 -6.12
C VAL A 3 -5.10 -15.85 -5.88
N LEU A 4 -5.96 -16.15 -6.87
CA LEU A 4 -7.41 -16.05 -6.76
C LEU A 4 -7.95 -17.26 -5.99
N ARG A 5 -8.96 -17.04 -5.13
CA ARG A 5 -9.57 -18.15 -4.36
C ARG A 5 -10.66 -18.87 -5.15
N THR A 6 -11.16 -18.24 -6.20
CA THR A 6 -12.36 -18.67 -6.90
C THR A 6 -12.04 -19.66 -8.03
N GLN A 7 -12.90 -20.66 -8.19
CA GLN A 7 -12.65 -21.80 -9.09
C GLN A 7 -13.32 -21.68 -10.46
N SER A 8 -14.23 -20.72 -10.65
CA SER A 8 -14.92 -20.51 -11.94
C SER A 8 -14.54 -19.19 -12.60
N PRO A 9 -14.43 -19.12 -13.95
CA PRO A 9 -14.04 -17.90 -14.64
C PRO A 9 -14.96 -16.71 -14.35
N LYS A 10 -16.27 -16.97 -14.19
CA LYS A 10 -17.26 -15.93 -13.89
C LYS A 10 -17.00 -15.28 -12.52
N ILE A 11 -16.68 -16.06 -11.49
CA ILE A 11 -16.43 -15.53 -10.15
C ILE A 11 -15.03 -14.94 -10.06
N ALA A 12 -14.04 -15.50 -10.75
CA ALA A 12 -12.70 -14.95 -10.86
C ALA A 12 -12.69 -13.51 -11.39
N ARG A 13 -13.49 -13.21 -12.43
CA ARG A 13 -13.65 -11.84 -12.92
C ARG A 13 -14.21 -10.90 -11.83
N LYS A 14 -15.22 -11.35 -11.07
CA LYS A 14 -15.78 -10.55 -9.97
C LYS A 14 -14.76 -10.31 -8.86
N GLU A 15 -13.99 -11.33 -8.50
CA GLU A 15 -12.92 -11.22 -7.51
C GLU A 15 -11.88 -10.18 -7.94
N ILE A 16 -11.45 -10.20 -9.20
CA ILE A 16 -10.51 -9.20 -9.75
C ILE A 16 -11.09 -7.79 -9.64
N TRP A 17 -12.33 -7.59 -10.10
CA TRP A 17 -13.00 -6.29 -10.04
C TRP A 17 -13.18 -5.78 -8.61
N ALA A 18 -13.55 -6.65 -7.67
CA ALA A 18 -13.72 -6.28 -6.26
C ALA A 18 -12.40 -5.78 -5.65
N HIS A 19 -11.29 -6.44 -5.94
CA HIS A 19 -9.98 -5.98 -5.46
C HIS A 19 -9.52 -4.69 -6.14
N LEU A 20 -9.78 -4.53 -7.45
CA LEU A 20 -9.44 -3.28 -8.15
C LEU A 20 -10.23 -2.11 -7.58
N LEU A 21 -11.53 -2.31 -7.31
CA LEU A 21 -12.38 -1.34 -6.65
C LEU A 21 -11.84 -0.99 -5.26
N ALA A 22 -11.58 -2.00 -4.41
CA ALA A 22 -11.03 -1.78 -3.07
C ALA A 22 -9.70 -1.02 -3.11
N TYR A 23 -8.78 -1.41 -4.00
CA TYR A 23 -7.50 -0.73 -4.20
C TYR A 23 -7.71 0.75 -4.54
N ASN A 24 -8.59 1.05 -5.50
CA ASN A 24 -8.85 2.41 -5.93
C ASN A 24 -9.52 3.26 -4.83
N LEU A 25 -10.46 2.69 -4.07
CA LEU A 25 -11.10 3.38 -2.95
C LEU A 25 -10.10 3.71 -1.84
N ILE A 26 -9.23 2.77 -1.46
CA ILE A 26 -8.16 3.03 -0.48
C ILE A 26 -7.21 4.11 -1.02
N ARG A 27 -6.87 4.08 -2.31
CA ARG A 27 -6.04 5.12 -2.94
C ARG A 27 -6.73 6.49 -2.93
N ALA A 28 -8.03 6.57 -3.15
CA ALA A 28 -8.79 7.81 -3.07
C ALA A 28 -8.74 8.41 -1.66
N VAL A 29 -8.94 7.58 -0.63
CA VAL A 29 -8.80 8.00 0.79
C VAL A 29 -7.40 8.54 1.07
N ILE A 30 -6.36 7.86 0.59
CA ILE A 30 -4.96 8.32 0.71
C ILE A 30 -4.77 9.69 0.04
N VAL A 31 -5.30 9.89 -1.17
CA VAL A 31 -5.19 11.16 -1.89
C VAL A 31 -5.93 12.27 -1.16
N GLN A 32 -7.16 12.03 -0.71
CA GLN A 32 -7.96 13.02 0.04
C GLN A 32 -7.29 13.40 1.36
N SER A 33 -6.81 12.41 2.10
CA SER A 33 -6.06 12.60 3.33
C SER A 33 -4.79 13.43 3.08
N ALA A 34 -4.05 13.10 2.01
CA ALA A 34 -2.82 13.80 1.66
C ALA A 34 -3.05 15.26 1.26
N LEU A 35 -4.05 15.52 0.40
CA LEU A 35 -4.42 16.87 -0.03
C LEU A 35 -4.91 17.71 1.15
N GLY A 36 -5.75 17.15 2.03
CA GLY A 36 -6.26 17.84 3.21
C GLY A 36 -5.20 18.19 4.26
N HIS A 37 -4.04 17.54 4.24
CA HIS A 37 -2.98 17.73 5.24
C HIS A 37 -1.63 18.17 4.64
N GLY A 38 -1.62 18.61 3.37
CA GLY A 38 -0.43 19.17 2.72
C GLY A 38 0.74 18.19 2.58
N VAL A 39 0.46 16.90 2.38
CA VAL A 39 1.51 15.87 2.18
C VAL A 39 1.42 15.23 0.80
N LEU A 40 2.50 14.60 0.37
CA LEU A 40 2.51 13.85 -0.89
C LEU A 40 1.83 12.49 -0.72
N PRO A 41 0.84 12.10 -1.55
CA PRO A 41 0.14 10.81 -1.43
C PRO A 41 1.09 9.60 -1.41
N ARG A 42 2.19 9.66 -2.17
CA ARG A 42 3.21 8.60 -2.22
C ARG A 42 4.00 8.40 -0.92
N THR A 43 3.93 9.35 0.00
CA THR A 43 4.60 9.27 1.31
C THR A 43 3.72 8.61 2.37
N LEU A 44 2.43 8.35 2.08
CA LEU A 44 1.53 7.64 2.98
C LEU A 44 1.59 6.13 2.74
N SER A 45 1.50 5.38 3.85
CA SER A 45 1.55 3.92 3.87
C SER A 45 0.21 3.33 3.44
N PHE A 46 0.20 2.55 2.35
CA PHE A 46 -1.01 1.83 1.94
C PHE A 46 -1.50 0.84 3.01
N PRO A 47 -0.64 -0.02 3.61
CA PRO A 47 -1.08 -0.87 4.72
C PRO A 47 -1.57 -0.08 5.94
N GLY A 48 -0.94 1.06 6.23
CA GLY A 48 -1.39 1.94 7.32
C GLY A 48 -2.79 2.50 7.06
N ALA A 49 -3.05 2.98 5.83
CA ALA A 49 -4.39 3.43 5.43
C ALA A 49 -5.44 2.32 5.55
N VAL A 50 -5.13 1.09 5.14
CA VAL A 50 -6.04 -0.06 5.32
C VAL A 50 -6.35 -0.30 6.80
N GLN A 51 -5.34 -0.30 7.67
CA GLN A 51 -5.53 -0.46 9.11
C GLN A 51 -6.40 0.66 9.70
N THR A 52 -6.16 1.91 9.31
CA THR A 52 -6.97 3.05 9.75
C THR A 52 -8.42 2.92 9.29
N ILE A 53 -8.67 2.60 8.01
CA ILE A 53 -10.03 2.41 7.49
C ILE A 53 -10.74 1.27 8.25
N GLN A 54 -10.06 0.15 8.51
CA GLN A 54 -10.61 -0.96 9.27
C GLN A 54 -10.95 -0.56 10.72
N ALA A 55 -10.07 0.17 11.39
CA ALA A 55 -10.31 0.65 12.75
C ALA A 55 -11.51 1.61 12.84
N PHE A 56 -11.76 2.41 11.80
CA PHE A 56 -12.89 3.34 11.74
C PHE A 56 -14.19 2.71 11.20
N SER A 57 -14.13 1.51 10.61
CA SER A 57 -15.26 0.90 9.88
C SER A 57 -16.53 0.75 10.73
N VAL A 58 -16.39 0.28 11.98
CA VAL A 58 -17.51 0.11 12.90
C VAL A 58 -18.12 1.46 13.28
N TYR A 59 -17.29 2.46 13.57
CA TYR A 59 -17.75 3.79 13.95
C TYR A 59 -18.46 4.50 12.80
N LEU A 60 -17.93 4.39 11.58
CA LEU A 60 -18.56 4.92 10.38
C LEU A 60 -19.89 4.22 10.05
N GLY A 61 -19.96 2.91 10.27
CA GLY A 61 -21.19 2.13 10.03
C GLY A 61 -22.31 2.40 11.03
N LEU A 62 -21.98 2.82 12.26
CA LEU A 62 -22.94 3.15 13.31
C LEU A 62 -23.24 4.66 13.42
N ALA A 63 -22.50 5.50 12.69
CA ALA A 63 -22.65 6.94 12.76
C ALA A 63 -23.96 7.41 12.14
N GLY A 64 -24.70 8.26 12.86
CA GLY A 64 -25.79 9.03 12.28
C GLY A 64 -25.28 10.11 11.31
N PRO A 65 -26.14 10.66 10.43
CA PRO A 65 -25.75 11.61 9.39
C PRO A 65 -24.99 12.83 9.92
N ALA A 66 -25.37 13.34 11.10
CA ALA A 66 -24.75 14.50 11.73
C ALA A 66 -23.28 14.27 12.16
N ARG A 67 -22.89 13.03 12.47
CA ARG A 67 -21.54 12.68 12.96
C ARG A 67 -20.65 12.03 11.91
N LEU A 68 -21.23 11.58 10.80
CA LEU A 68 -20.51 10.88 9.75
C LEU A 68 -19.38 11.73 9.16
N GLY A 69 -19.64 13.01 8.91
CA GLY A 69 -18.65 13.96 8.37
C GLY A 69 -17.44 14.12 9.29
N ASP A 70 -17.68 14.37 10.58
CA ASP A 70 -16.60 14.57 11.56
C ASP A 70 -15.76 13.30 11.75
N LEU A 71 -16.40 12.13 11.82
CA LEU A 71 -15.70 10.85 11.92
C LEU A 71 -14.87 10.56 10.67
N TYR A 72 -15.40 10.89 9.49
CA TYR A 72 -14.68 10.76 8.24
C TYR A 72 -13.46 11.70 8.18
N CYS A 73 -13.61 12.97 8.56
CA CYS A 73 -12.50 13.92 8.69
C CYS A 73 -11.43 13.42 9.68
N THR A 74 -11.86 12.86 10.82
CA THR A 74 -10.95 12.27 11.82
C THR A 74 -10.18 11.08 11.25
N MET A 75 -10.86 10.20 10.49
CA MET A 75 -10.21 9.09 9.80
C MET A 75 -9.19 9.58 8.77
N LEU A 76 -9.49 10.64 8.01
CA LEU A 76 -8.56 11.25 7.06
C LEU A 76 -7.33 11.82 7.76
N ALA A 77 -7.50 12.47 8.91
CA ALA A 77 -6.38 12.96 9.73
C ALA A 77 -5.51 11.82 10.26
N ALA A 78 -6.12 10.76 10.80
CA ALA A 78 -5.40 9.57 11.25
C ALA A 78 -4.62 8.90 10.10
N THR A 79 -5.20 8.87 8.89
CA THR A 79 -4.56 8.35 7.68
C THR A 79 -3.35 9.20 7.27
N ALA A 80 -3.42 10.54 7.42
CA ALA A 80 -2.32 11.45 7.08
C ALA A 80 -1.11 11.27 8.00
N GLY A 81 -1.35 10.76 9.21
CA GLY A 81 -0.32 10.36 10.17
C GLY A 81 0.41 9.07 9.80
N GLN A 82 -0.15 8.22 8.92
CA GLN A 82 0.45 6.95 8.48
C GLN A 82 1.57 7.15 7.45
N ARG A 83 2.58 7.95 7.80
CA ARG A 83 3.68 8.27 6.89
C ARG A 83 4.70 7.13 6.83
N LEU A 84 5.18 6.87 5.61
CA LEU A 84 6.34 6.01 5.40
C LEU A 84 7.57 6.70 5.98
N ARG A 85 8.27 6.01 6.88
CA ARG A 85 9.53 6.49 7.43
C ARG A 85 10.60 6.48 6.34
N ASP A 86 11.35 7.58 6.22
CA ASP A 86 12.52 7.62 5.37
C ASP A 86 13.59 6.64 5.88
N ARG A 87 14.20 5.89 4.95
CA ARG A 87 15.22 4.87 5.22
C ARG A 87 16.34 5.00 4.20
N PRO A 88 17.12 6.09 4.25
CA PRO A 88 18.01 6.52 3.16
C PRO A 88 19.13 5.51 2.81
N ASN A 89 19.43 4.54 3.68
CA ASN A 89 20.48 3.54 3.46
C ASN A 89 20.00 2.16 3.00
N ARG A 90 18.69 2.04 2.69
CA ARG A 90 18.07 0.78 2.29
C ARG A 90 17.93 0.67 0.78
N SER A 91 18.97 0.15 0.12
CA SER A 91 18.85 -0.45 -1.22
C SER A 91 18.88 -1.97 -1.09
N GLU A 92 17.79 -2.62 -1.51
CA GLU A 92 17.68 -4.08 -1.57
C GLU A 92 17.90 -4.53 -3.02
N SER A 93 18.55 -5.67 -3.22
CA SER A 93 18.71 -6.27 -4.54
C SER A 93 17.34 -6.56 -5.16
N ARG A 94 17.08 -6.09 -6.39
CA ARG A 94 15.91 -6.53 -7.19
C ARG A 94 16.12 -7.95 -7.75
N ALA A 95 16.41 -8.89 -6.86
CA ALA A 95 16.68 -10.29 -7.15
C ALA A 95 16.17 -11.18 -6.02
N CYS A 96 15.66 -12.36 -6.35
CA CYS A 96 15.01 -13.27 -5.40
C CYS A 96 15.83 -14.56 -5.20
N LYS A 97 15.87 -15.08 -3.96
CA LYS A 97 16.47 -16.40 -3.65
C LYS A 97 15.53 -17.59 -3.91
N ARG A 98 14.21 -17.41 -3.74
CA ARG A 98 13.19 -18.48 -3.88
C ARG A 98 12.54 -18.46 -5.28
N ARG A 99 12.14 -19.64 -5.79
CA ARG A 99 11.38 -19.84 -7.05
C ARG A 99 9.85 -19.97 -6.80
N PRO A 100 8.96 -19.62 -7.76
CA PRO A 100 9.16 -18.88 -9.01
C PRO A 100 8.54 -17.46 -8.91
N LYS A 101 9.36 -16.41 -9.11
CA LYS A 101 8.87 -15.05 -9.35
C LYS A 101 9.62 -14.46 -10.54
N SER A 102 9.01 -13.50 -11.23
CA SER A 102 9.53 -12.81 -12.43
C SER A 102 10.83 -11.98 -12.22
N TYR A 103 11.58 -12.23 -11.15
CA TYR A 103 12.79 -11.49 -10.79
C TYR A 103 14.04 -12.33 -11.02
N PRO A 104 15.18 -11.71 -11.43
CA PRO A 104 16.46 -12.39 -11.53
C PRO A 104 16.85 -13.10 -10.23
N TYR A 105 17.66 -14.15 -10.35
CA TYR A 105 18.13 -14.88 -9.17
C TYR A 105 19.19 -14.09 -8.40
N LEU A 106 19.07 -14.10 -7.07
CA LEU A 106 20.14 -13.63 -6.21
C LEU A 106 21.20 -14.73 -6.06
N THR A 107 22.11 -14.80 -7.03
CA THR A 107 23.18 -15.82 -7.11
C THR A 107 24.40 -15.49 -6.26
N THR A 108 24.50 -14.27 -5.74
CA THR A 108 25.67 -13.80 -4.95
C THR A 108 25.23 -13.30 -3.58
N PRO A 109 26.15 -13.25 -2.58
CA PRO A 109 25.85 -12.70 -1.27
C PRO A 109 25.26 -11.27 -1.37
N ARG A 110 24.29 -10.96 -0.52
CA ARG A 110 23.56 -9.68 -0.54
C ARG A 110 24.50 -8.47 -0.44
N SER A 111 25.55 -8.58 0.38
CA SER A 111 26.56 -7.55 0.57
C SER A 111 27.31 -7.22 -0.74
N GLU A 112 27.70 -8.23 -1.51
CA GLU A 112 28.40 -8.05 -2.79
C GLU A 112 27.48 -7.51 -3.89
N TYR A 113 26.24 -7.99 -3.95
CA TYR A 113 25.26 -7.48 -4.91
C TYR A 113 24.97 -6.00 -4.66
N LYS A 114 24.83 -5.60 -3.38
CA LYS A 114 24.61 -4.20 -2.99
C LYS A 114 25.80 -3.31 -3.38
N LYS A 115 27.05 -3.79 -3.17
CA LYS A 115 28.26 -3.08 -3.63
C LYS A 115 28.26 -2.89 -5.15
N ARG A 116 27.83 -3.89 -5.93
CA ARG A 116 27.69 -3.76 -7.39
C ARG A 116 26.65 -2.71 -7.77
N LEU A 117 25.45 -2.75 -7.19
CA LEU A 117 24.39 -1.76 -7.46
C LEU A 117 24.84 -0.32 -7.20
N LEU A 118 25.58 -0.09 -6.11
CA LEU A 118 26.10 1.22 -5.74
C LEU A 118 27.21 1.70 -6.69
N LYS A 119 27.96 0.80 -7.33
CA LYS A 119 28.99 1.13 -8.33
C LYS A 119 28.41 1.44 -9.72
N THR A 120 27.23 0.91 -10.04
CA THR A 120 26.62 1.04 -11.38
C THR A 120 25.59 2.18 -11.47
N SER A 121 25.22 2.82 -10.36
CA SER A 121 24.35 4.01 -10.42
C SER A 121 25.17 5.22 -10.91
N PRO A 122 24.76 5.91 -11.98
CA PRO A 122 25.38 7.17 -12.36
C PRO A 122 25.20 8.20 -11.23
N ALA A 123 26.21 9.04 -11.05
CA ALA A 123 26.24 10.13 -10.09
C ALA A 123 25.12 11.15 -10.33
#